data_AF-A0A0G1C5G8-F1
#
_entry.id   AF-A0A0G1C5G8-F1
#
_cell.length_a   1.000
_cell.length_b   1.000
_cell.length_c   1.000
_cell.angle_alpha   90.00
_cell.angle_beta   90.00
_cell.angle_gamma   90.00
#
_symmetry.space_group_name_H-M   'P 1'
#
loop_
_entity.id
_entity.type
_entity.pdbx_description
1 polymer ?
#
loop_
_entity_poly.entity_id
_entity_poly.type
_entity_poly.pdbx_seq_one_letter_code
_entity_poly.pdbx_strand_id
1 'polypeptide(L)'
;MPALATLTSLLIALNYWGWQEYYLGIALGLIWLLLTCWLIGGRMNQLATYRIERLAWGLIITTSIISLTASILFYFNLFNTIATFSLAALLPWLGTAKKLENEPKSTSSNSWTQFLTSSLITLIYLALALIIFLLLNSSATGEAIRTPWAVVPPVFFILIGLLAGLILFLARTKLSPIWLIPFYLIFLSLLINIYPLGYGFDPFIHQASEKLLATTGTINPKPFYYLGQYTLVNFWAQILNLSIKTIDTWLVPLLAALIIPITTFSFTQKITAAKPLLLLLPLAPLLFTLSDFTYTTPQGLAYLFVLITILAIATRRLGVNIPSRLLWLFGLAAVFTHPLAGLPLLGILIIWWLKEYGFNLKNKKLWRVLAISGTALIVPLSFAVMSWLAPSAASIKISADLWVNLRRLFNNIIYHLPFLPRFIDLPDSIYLWGRPITLIFIILAFIGYWLA
;
A
#
# COMPACT_ATOMS: atom_id res chain seq x y z
N MET A 1 -3.18 -14.36 -24.62
CA MET A 1 -3.44 -13.34 -23.57
C MET A 1 -2.33 -12.28 -23.49
N PRO A 2 -1.02 -12.61 -23.38
CA PRO A 2 0.03 -11.57 -23.35
C PRO A 2 0.05 -10.68 -24.61
N ALA A 3 -0.13 -11.28 -25.80
CA ALA A 3 -0.25 -10.55 -27.06
C ALA A 3 -1.44 -9.58 -27.07
N LEU A 4 -2.59 -9.95 -26.46
CA LEU A 4 -3.76 -9.07 -26.36
C LEU A 4 -3.47 -7.87 -25.44
N ALA A 5 -2.83 -8.10 -24.29
CA ALA A 5 -2.41 -7.02 -23.41
C ALA A 5 -1.36 -6.11 -24.08
N THR A 6 -0.45 -6.69 -24.87
CA THR A 6 0.52 -5.92 -25.65
C THR A 6 -0.19 -5.07 -26.71
N LEU A 7 -1.14 -5.65 -27.44
CA LEU A 7 -1.97 -4.92 -28.40
C LEU A 7 -2.72 -3.76 -27.72
N THR A 8 -3.29 -3.97 -26.54
CA THR A 8 -3.93 -2.87 -25.81
C THR A 8 -2.94 -1.76 -25.43
N SER A 9 -1.69 -2.09 -25.07
CA SER A 9 -0.67 -1.05 -24.82
C SER A 9 -0.31 -0.25 -26.08
N LEU A 10 -0.28 -0.90 -27.25
CA LEU A 10 -0.06 -0.22 -28.53
C LEU A 10 -1.23 0.68 -28.90
N LEU A 11 -2.47 0.25 -28.62
CA LEU A 11 -3.66 1.08 -28.81
C LEU A 11 -3.69 2.29 -27.86
N ILE A 12 -3.22 2.14 -26.61
CA ILE A 12 -3.05 3.28 -25.69
C ILE A 12 -2.04 4.27 -26.28
N ALA A 13 -0.90 3.78 -26.79
CA ALA A 13 0.11 4.62 -27.41
C ALA A 13 -0.42 5.35 -28.67
N LEU A 14 -1.19 4.65 -29.51
CA LEU A 14 -1.89 5.24 -30.66
C LEU A 14 -2.92 6.29 -30.23
N ASN A 15 -3.66 6.04 -29.15
CA ASN A 15 -4.57 7.04 -28.60
C ASN A 15 -3.81 8.26 -28.06
N TYR A 16 -2.67 8.07 -27.42
CA TYR A 16 -1.87 9.16 -26.86
C TYR A 16 -1.33 10.10 -27.94
N TRP A 17 -0.78 9.56 -29.03
CA TRP A 17 -0.19 10.38 -30.11
C TRP A 17 -1.16 10.75 -31.25
N GLY A 18 -2.19 9.94 -31.49
CA GLY A 18 -3.08 10.06 -32.64
C GLY A 18 -4.50 10.48 -32.27
N TRP A 19 -5.28 9.55 -31.71
CA TRP A 19 -6.73 9.76 -31.53
C TRP A 19 -7.08 10.78 -30.44
N GLN A 20 -6.31 10.82 -29.36
CA GLN A 20 -6.47 11.73 -28.22
C GLN A 20 -7.86 11.68 -27.55
N GLU A 21 -8.55 10.54 -27.66
CA GLU A 21 -9.88 10.36 -27.09
C GLU A 21 -9.79 10.05 -25.58
N TYR A 22 -10.41 10.90 -24.76
CA TYR A 22 -10.29 10.84 -23.30
C TYR A 22 -10.81 9.52 -22.71
N TYR A 23 -12.09 9.21 -22.96
CA TYR A 23 -12.75 8.02 -22.43
C TYR A 23 -12.20 6.72 -23.02
N LEU A 24 -11.76 6.75 -24.28
CA LEU A 24 -11.11 5.60 -24.91
C LEU A 24 -9.77 5.30 -24.23
N GLY A 25 -8.96 6.32 -23.92
CA GLY A 25 -7.71 6.17 -23.18
C GLY A 25 -7.92 5.51 -21.82
N ILE A 26 -8.92 5.97 -21.05
CA ILE A 26 -9.28 5.35 -19.76
C ILE A 26 -9.68 3.88 -19.95
N ALA A 27 -10.57 3.60 -20.89
CA ALA A 27 -11.07 2.24 -21.13
C ALA A 27 -9.93 1.28 -21.53
N LEU A 28 -9.08 1.68 -22.47
CA LEU A 28 -7.91 0.91 -22.90
C LEU A 28 -6.91 0.70 -21.76
N GLY A 29 -6.64 1.75 -20.97
CA GLY A 29 -5.78 1.68 -19.79
C GLY A 29 -6.28 0.69 -18.74
N LEU A 30 -7.58 0.70 -18.43
CA LEU A 30 -8.19 -0.25 -17.49
C LEU A 30 -8.18 -1.68 -18.02
N ILE A 31 -8.44 -1.88 -19.32
CA ILE A 31 -8.35 -3.22 -19.94
C ILE A 31 -6.92 -3.74 -19.88
N TRP A 32 -5.93 -2.91 -20.24
CA TRP A 32 -4.52 -3.26 -20.15
C TRP A 32 -4.13 -3.63 -18.72
N LEU A 33 -4.56 -2.83 -17.74
CA LEU A 33 -4.31 -3.08 -16.33
C LEU A 33 -4.87 -4.43 -15.88
N LEU A 34 -6.14 -4.71 -16.18
CA LEU A 34 -6.79 -5.96 -15.80
C LEU A 34 -6.10 -7.18 -16.42
N LEU A 35 -5.78 -7.12 -17.71
CA LEU A 35 -5.09 -8.22 -18.41
C LEU A 35 -3.68 -8.44 -17.85
N THR A 36 -2.93 -7.37 -17.65
CA THR A 36 -1.54 -7.41 -17.15
C THR A 36 -1.50 -7.92 -15.71
N CYS A 37 -2.35 -7.41 -14.83
CA CYS A 37 -2.49 -7.89 -13.46
C CYS A 37 -2.93 -9.36 -13.42
N TRP A 38 -3.86 -9.78 -14.28
CA TRP A 38 -4.26 -11.19 -14.34
C TRP A 38 -3.09 -12.10 -14.72
N LEU A 39 -2.30 -11.72 -15.73
CA LEU A 39 -1.14 -12.48 -16.18
C LEU A 39 -0.05 -12.53 -15.11
N ILE A 40 0.37 -11.37 -14.60
CA ILE A 40 1.44 -11.27 -13.60
C ILE A 40 1.04 -11.94 -12.28
N GLY A 41 -0.21 -11.75 -11.85
CA GLY A 41 -0.78 -12.38 -10.65
C GLY A 41 -0.78 -13.90 -10.70
N GLY A 42 -0.70 -14.50 -11.90
CA GLY A 42 -0.54 -15.94 -12.08
C GLY A 42 0.68 -16.52 -11.36
N ARG A 43 1.72 -15.71 -11.11
CA ARG A 43 2.91 -16.10 -10.33
C ARG A 43 2.60 -16.35 -8.85
N MET A 44 1.45 -15.89 -8.36
CA MET A 44 0.99 -16.01 -6.97
C MET A 44 -0.25 -16.91 -6.84
N ASN A 45 -0.55 -17.76 -7.84
CA ASN A 45 -1.75 -18.61 -7.83
C ASN A 45 -1.86 -19.53 -6.59
N GLN A 46 -0.75 -19.97 -6.01
CA GLN A 46 -0.73 -20.74 -4.76
C GLN A 46 -1.27 -19.97 -3.54
N LEU A 47 -1.22 -18.63 -3.56
CA LEU A 47 -1.79 -17.76 -2.53
C LEU A 47 -3.23 -17.35 -2.84
N ALA A 48 -3.61 -17.34 -4.11
CA ALA A 48 -4.92 -16.91 -4.55
C ALA A 48 -5.92 -18.07 -4.52
N THR A 49 -6.90 -17.97 -3.64
CA THR A 49 -8.10 -18.83 -3.63
C THR A 49 -9.15 -18.27 -4.60
N TYR A 50 -9.27 -16.94 -4.65
CA TYR A 50 -10.24 -16.21 -5.46
C TYR A 50 -9.56 -15.44 -6.61
N ARG A 51 -10.32 -15.18 -7.68
CA ARG A 51 -9.87 -14.38 -8.84
C ARG A 51 -9.40 -12.98 -8.46
N ILE A 52 -10.05 -12.37 -7.47
CA ILE A 52 -9.69 -11.03 -6.99
C ILE A 52 -8.34 -11.01 -6.28
N GLU A 53 -7.98 -12.09 -5.57
CA GLU A 53 -6.65 -12.23 -4.95
C GLU A 53 -5.55 -12.28 -6.02
N ARG A 54 -5.79 -13.02 -7.10
CA ARG A 54 -4.86 -13.05 -8.23
C ARG A 54 -4.68 -11.67 -8.85
N LEU A 55 -5.76 -10.93 -9.09
CA LEU A 55 -5.68 -9.57 -9.62
C LEU A 55 -4.93 -8.63 -8.67
N ALA A 56 -5.17 -8.71 -7.37
CA ALA A 56 -4.48 -7.89 -6.38
C ALA A 56 -2.98 -8.20 -6.31
N TRP A 57 -2.59 -9.48 -6.28
CA TRP A 57 -1.18 -9.86 -6.36
C TRP A 57 -0.54 -9.39 -7.67
N GLY A 58 -1.28 -9.47 -8.77
CA GLY A 58 -0.87 -8.90 -10.05
C GLY A 58 -0.62 -7.40 -9.98
N LEU A 59 -1.55 -6.65 -9.37
CA LEU A 59 -1.46 -5.21 -9.21
C LEU A 59 -0.25 -4.80 -8.38
N ILE A 60 -0.01 -5.48 -7.26
CA ILE A 60 1.16 -5.24 -6.39
C ILE A 60 2.46 -5.46 -7.15
N ILE A 61 2.59 -6.59 -7.83
CA ILE A 61 3.81 -6.94 -8.56
C ILE A 61 4.02 -5.97 -9.71
N THR A 62 2.97 -5.65 -10.48
CA THR A 62 3.05 -4.69 -11.59
C THR A 62 3.48 -3.31 -11.10
N THR A 63 2.84 -2.81 -10.04
CA THR A 63 3.17 -1.52 -9.41
C THR A 63 4.60 -1.50 -8.90
N SER A 64 5.07 -2.59 -8.29
CA SER A 64 6.45 -2.70 -7.79
C SER A 64 7.47 -2.73 -8.92
N ILE A 65 7.19 -3.45 -10.01
CA ILE A 65 8.06 -3.49 -11.21
C ILE A 65 8.15 -2.09 -11.83
N ILE A 66 7.01 -1.41 -11.99
CA ILE A 66 6.99 -0.05 -12.56
C ILE A 66 7.76 0.90 -11.66
N SER A 67 7.46 0.94 -10.37
CA SER A 67 8.12 1.81 -9.39
C SER A 67 9.64 1.63 -9.42
N LEU A 68 10.13 0.39 -9.41
CA LEU A 68 11.57 0.11 -9.47
C LEU A 68 12.18 0.42 -10.84
N THR A 69 11.62 -0.12 -11.91
CA THR A 69 12.21 -0.02 -13.26
C THR A 69 12.18 1.41 -13.77
N ALA A 70 11.08 2.12 -13.58
CA ALA A 70 10.94 3.50 -14.00
C ALA A 70 11.87 4.44 -13.18
N SER A 71 12.08 4.16 -11.89
CA SER A 71 13.09 4.88 -11.09
C SER A 71 14.52 4.65 -11.61
N ILE A 72 14.85 3.43 -12.02
CA ILE A 72 16.15 3.12 -12.62
C ILE A 72 16.31 3.88 -13.95
N LEU A 73 15.30 3.83 -14.82
CA LEU A 73 15.31 4.57 -16.09
C LEU A 73 15.45 6.08 -15.88
N PHE A 74 14.79 6.64 -14.85
CA PHE A 74 14.93 8.05 -14.49
C PHE A 74 16.38 8.41 -14.16
N TYR A 75 17.08 7.59 -13.36
CA TYR A 75 18.49 7.86 -13.03
C TYR A 75 19.40 7.89 -14.25
N PHE A 76 19.10 7.08 -15.27
CA PHE A 76 19.84 7.07 -16.53
C PHE A 76 19.34 8.11 -17.55
N ASN A 77 18.42 9.01 -17.18
CA ASN A 77 17.74 9.95 -18.10
C ASN A 77 17.03 9.26 -19.28
N LEU A 78 16.60 8.01 -19.08
CA LEU A 78 15.88 7.20 -20.07
C LEU A 78 14.36 7.20 -19.82
N PHE A 79 13.89 7.78 -18.73
CA PHE A 79 12.46 7.85 -18.43
C PHE A 79 11.79 8.95 -19.26
N ASN A 80 10.99 8.52 -20.23
CA ASN A 80 10.20 9.36 -21.11
C ASN A 80 8.95 8.58 -21.60
N THR A 81 8.12 9.23 -22.40
CA THR A 81 6.88 8.62 -22.95
C THR A 81 7.13 7.31 -23.72
N ILE A 82 8.21 7.23 -24.50
CA ILE A 82 8.57 6.01 -25.24
C ILE A 82 8.90 4.88 -24.26
N ALA A 83 9.67 5.18 -23.21
CA ALA A 83 10.00 4.22 -22.18
C ALA A 83 8.76 3.75 -21.40
N THR A 84 7.80 4.64 -21.11
CA THR A 84 6.51 4.29 -20.50
C THR A 84 5.76 3.26 -21.33
N PHE A 85 5.54 3.53 -22.62
CA PHE A 85 4.80 2.61 -23.49
C PHE A 85 5.57 1.31 -23.77
N SER A 86 6.90 1.39 -23.89
CA SER A 86 7.75 0.20 -24.02
C SER A 86 7.64 -0.70 -22.79
N LEU A 87 7.70 -0.11 -21.59
CA LEU A 87 7.51 -0.84 -20.34
C LEU A 87 6.10 -1.45 -20.28
N ALA A 88 5.05 -0.71 -20.66
CA ALA A 88 3.68 -1.20 -20.71
C ALA A 88 3.49 -2.39 -21.68
N ALA A 89 4.19 -2.38 -22.81
CA ALA A 89 4.18 -3.48 -23.78
C ALA A 89 4.91 -4.73 -23.28
N LEU A 90 5.98 -4.56 -22.49
CA LEU A 90 6.80 -5.67 -21.98
C LEU A 90 6.20 -6.35 -20.74
N LEU A 91 5.53 -5.60 -19.86
CA LEU A 91 4.99 -6.11 -18.59
C LEU A 91 4.13 -7.39 -18.72
N PRO A 92 3.18 -7.51 -19.67
CA PRO A 92 2.35 -8.71 -19.82
C PRO A 92 3.14 -10.00 -20.04
N TRP A 93 4.33 -9.91 -20.65
CA TRP A 93 5.20 -11.06 -20.95
C TRP A 93 5.93 -11.60 -19.73
N LEU A 94 5.98 -10.84 -18.64
CA LEU A 94 6.47 -11.35 -17.36
C LEU A 94 5.45 -12.27 -16.68
N GLY A 95 4.18 -12.23 -17.07
CA GLY A 95 3.11 -13.01 -16.45
C GLY A 95 3.01 -14.46 -16.93
N THR A 96 2.08 -15.20 -16.32
CA THR A 96 1.76 -16.58 -16.71
C THR A 96 0.24 -16.75 -16.82
N ALA A 97 -0.23 -17.44 -17.85
CA ALA A 97 -1.65 -17.72 -18.06
C ALA A 97 -2.15 -19.00 -17.31
N LYS A 98 -1.41 -19.47 -16.30
CA LYS A 98 -1.77 -20.68 -15.54
C LYS A 98 -3.15 -20.53 -14.87
N LYS A 99 -3.91 -21.63 -14.80
CA LYS A 99 -5.19 -21.70 -14.06
C LYS A 99 -4.94 -21.58 -12.56
N LEU A 100 -5.93 -21.09 -11.81
CA LEU A 100 -5.89 -21.05 -10.34
C LEU A 100 -5.80 -22.48 -9.79
N GLU A 101 -4.83 -22.72 -8.90
CA GLU A 101 -4.61 -24.05 -8.29
C GLU A 101 -5.67 -24.35 -7.22
N ASN A 102 -6.12 -23.32 -6.51
CA ASN A 102 -7.01 -23.44 -5.34
C ASN A 102 -8.45 -22.96 -5.62
N GLU A 103 -8.88 -22.89 -6.88
CA GLU A 103 -10.24 -22.42 -7.19
C GLU A 103 -11.26 -23.36 -6.52
N PRO A 104 -12.12 -22.87 -5.60
CA PRO A 104 -13.06 -23.73 -4.92
C PRO A 104 -13.99 -24.37 -5.95
N LYS A 105 -14.11 -25.71 -5.92
CA LYS A 105 -15.06 -26.43 -6.76
C LYS A 105 -16.45 -25.89 -6.43
N SER A 106 -17.16 -25.43 -7.46
CA SER A 106 -18.54 -24.94 -7.34
C SER A 106 -19.44 -26.07 -6.82
N THR A 107 -19.64 -26.13 -5.51
CA THR A 107 -20.68 -26.95 -4.89
C THR A 107 -21.99 -26.18 -5.00
N SER A 108 -22.64 -26.23 -6.17
CA SER A 108 -23.93 -25.57 -6.37
C SER A 108 -25.07 -26.50 -5.95
N SER A 109 -25.45 -26.43 -4.68
CA SER A 109 -26.80 -26.79 -4.23
C SER A 109 -27.49 -25.59 -3.57
N ASN A 110 -27.15 -24.37 -3.98
CA ASN A 110 -27.78 -23.17 -3.43
C ASN A 110 -29.19 -23.05 -4.02
N SER A 111 -30.19 -23.03 -3.14
CA SER A 111 -31.57 -22.75 -3.52
C SER A 111 -31.67 -21.35 -4.17
N TRP A 112 -32.60 -21.18 -5.11
CA TRP A 112 -32.92 -19.88 -5.70
C TRP A 112 -33.15 -18.78 -4.65
N THR A 113 -33.71 -19.14 -3.50
CA THR A 113 -33.93 -18.24 -2.36
C THR A 113 -32.63 -17.73 -1.75
N GLN A 114 -31.60 -18.57 -1.64
CA GLN A 114 -30.28 -18.18 -1.14
C GLN A 114 -29.54 -17.28 -2.16
N PHE A 115 -29.72 -17.53 -3.45
CA PHE A 115 -29.16 -16.68 -4.50
C PHE A 115 -29.79 -15.28 -4.48
N LEU A 116 -31.13 -15.18 -4.45
CA LEU A 116 -31.85 -13.91 -4.43
C LEU A 116 -31.53 -13.10 -3.18
N THR A 117 -31.54 -13.72 -2.00
CA THR A 117 -31.15 -13.04 -0.74
C THR A 117 -29.72 -12.54 -0.78
N SER A 118 -28.76 -13.36 -1.25
CA SER A 118 -27.36 -12.92 -1.34
C SER A 118 -27.15 -11.77 -2.35
N SER A 119 -27.90 -11.76 -3.45
CA SER A 119 -27.83 -10.71 -4.48
C SER A 119 -28.46 -9.41 -4.00
N LEU A 120 -29.61 -9.47 -3.34
CA LEU A 120 -30.26 -8.30 -2.74
C LEU A 120 -29.37 -7.67 -1.67
N ILE A 121 -28.78 -8.49 -0.79
CA ILE A 121 -27.89 -8.01 0.26
C ILE A 121 -26.61 -7.41 -0.34
N THR A 122 -26.09 -7.99 -1.42
CA THR A 122 -24.97 -7.39 -2.17
C THR A 122 -25.34 -6.02 -2.71
N LEU A 123 -26.54 -5.86 -3.28
CA LEU A 123 -27.02 -4.58 -3.80
C LEU A 123 -27.18 -3.56 -2.66
N ILE A 124 -27.78 -3.95 -1.53
CA ILE A 124 -27.94 -3.10 -0.35
C ILE A 124 -26.56 -2.67 0.19
N TYR A 125 -25.61 -3.60 0.28
CA TYR A 125 -24.25 -3.32 0.73
C TYR A 125 -23.56 -2.28 -0.16
N LEU A 126 -23.62 -2.45 -1.49
CA LEU A 126 -23.02 -1.51 -2.43
C LEU A 126 -23.74 -0.15 -2.44
N ALA A 127 -25.07 -0.14 -2.35
CA ALA A 127 -25.85 1.08 -2.25
C ALA A 127 -25.52 1.85 -0.97
N LEU A 128 -25.41 1.16 0.17
CA LEU A 128 -25.02 1.77 1.44
C LEU A 128 -23.59 2.32 1.40
N ALA A 129 -22.64 1.59 0.82
CA ALA A 129 -21.28 2.08 0.62
C ALA A 129 -21.25 3.35 -0.26
N LEU A 130 -22.05 3.38 -1.33
CA LEU A 130 -22.18 4.56 -2.19
C LEU A 130 -22.81 5.75 -1.44
N ILE A 131 -23.87 5.52 -0.66
CA ILE A 131 -24.49 6.56 0.17
C ILE A 131 -23.48 7.16 1.14
N ILE A 132 -22.68 6.32 1.81
CA ILE A 132 -21.64 6.80 2.74
C ILE A 132 -20.58 7.62 1.99
N PHE A 133 -20.16 7.16 0.81
CA PHE A 133 -19.19 7.90 -0.02
C PHE A 133 -19.75 9.27 -0.46
N LEU A 134 -21.00 9.32 -0.91
CA LEU A 134 -21.68 10.57 -1.28
C LEU A 134 -21.85 11.50 -0.08
N LEU A 135 -22.15 10.96 1.11
CA LEU A 135 -22.22 11.72 2.36
C LEU A 135 -20.88 12.40 2.66
N LEU A 136 -19.76 11.68 2.58
CA LEU A 136 -18.43 12.24 2.80
C LEU A 136 -18.11 13.37 1.81
N ASN A 137 -18.44 13.18 0.53
CA ASN A 137 -18.23 14.22 -0.49
C ASN A 137 -19.13 15.44 -0.25
N SER A 138 -20.36 15.25 0.22
CA SER A 138 -21.26 16.36 0.59
C SER A 138 -20.79 17.13 1.84
N SER A 139 -19.93 16.52 2.66
CA SER A 139 -19.27 17.14 3.82
C SER A 139 -17.96 17.85 3.47
N ALA A 140 -17.61 17.96 2.18
CA ALA A 140 -16.41 18.66 1.74
C ALA A 140 -16.41 20.14 2.20
N THR A 141 -15.24 20.64 2.61
CA THR A 141 -15.07 22.04 3.01
C THR A 141 -13.80 22.64 2.43
N GLY A 142 -13.86 23.93 2.11
CA GLY A 142 -12.69 24.75 1.76
C GLY A 142 -12.04 25.42 2.98
N GLU A 143 -12.62 25.26 4.17
CA GLU A 143 -12.16 25.92 5.39
C GLU A 143 -11.02 25.15 6.07
N ALA A 144 -10.14 25.90 6.74
CA ALA A 144 -9.09 25.34 7.58
C ALA A 144 -9.66 24.83 8.91
N ILE A 145 -10.32 23.67 8.87
CA ILE A 145 -10.90 23.02 10.06
C ILE A 145 -9.85 22.20 10.81
N ARG A 146 -9.99 22.10 12.13
CA ARG A 146 -9.06 21.37 13.02
C ARG A 146 -9.09 19.86 12.80
N THR A 147 -10.25 19.31 12.42
CA THR A 147 -10.50 17.87 12.36
C THR A 147 -11.59 17.59 11.33
N PRO A 148 -11.48 16.53 10.50
CA PRO A 148 -12.52 16.17 9.54
C PRO A 148 -13.89 15.91 10.21
N TRP A 149 -13.87 15.48 11.47
CA TRP A 149 -15.08 15.17 12.24
C TRP A 149 -15.95 16.40 12.55
N ALA A 150 -15.44 17.62 12.34
CA ALA A 150 -16.21 18.85 12.53
C ALA A 150 -17.32 19.01 11.48
N VAL A 151 -17.16 18.42 10.29
CA VAL A 151 -18.09 18.56 9.15
C VAL A 151 -18.75 17.23 8.77
N VAL A 152 -18.23 16.10 9.27
CA VAL A 152 -18.83 14.79 9.05
C VAL A 152 -20.03 14.60 10.00
N PRO A 153 -21.25 14.41 9.48
CA PRO A 153 -22.43 14.30 10.32
C PRO A 153 -22.44 12.98 11.11
N PRO A 154 -22.98 12.94 12.35
CA PRO A 154 -22.99 11.74 13.18
C PRO A 154 -23.65 10.50 12.55
N VAL A 155 -24.59 10.70 11.61
CA VAL A 155 -25.22 9.62 10.84
C VAL A 155 -24.19 8.74 10.10
N PHE A 156 -23.03 9.30 9.74
CA PHE A 156 -21.92 8.55 9.15
C PHE A 156 -21.55 7.32 10.00
N PHE A 157 -21.45 7.46 11.32
CA PHE A 157 -21.05 6.36 12.20
C PHE A 157 -22.12 5.26 12.27
N ILE A 158 -23.40 5.64 12.20
CA ILE A 158 -24.51 4.67 12.13
C ILE A 158 -24.43 3.89 10.82
N LEU A 159 -24.24 4.58 9.69
CA LEU A 159 -24.14 3.94 8.38
C LEU A 159 -22.92 3.01 8.27
N ILE A 160 -21.77 3.41 8.83
CA ILE A 160 -20.58 2.55 8.94
C ILE A 160 -20.85 1.31 9.78
N GLY A 161 -21.54 1.45 10.91
CA GLY A 161 -21.94 0.32 11.76
C GLY A 161 -22.84 -0.67 11.00
N LEU A 162 -23.80 -0.16 10.23
CA LEU A 162 -24.65 -0.97 9.35
C LEU A 162 -23.83 -1.67 8.25
N LEU A 163 -22.89 -0.96 7.63
CA LEU A 163 -22.01 -1.51 6.59
C LEU A 163 -21.15 -2.66 7.15
N ALA A 164 -20.59 -2.49 8.35
CA ALA A 164 -19.84 -3.54 9.05
C ALA A 164 -20.73 -4.77 9.38
N GLY A 165 -21.97 -4.54 9.82
CA GLY A 165 -22.95 -5.60 10.06
C GLY A 165 -23.27 -6.41 8.79
N LEU A 166 -23.39 -5.73 7.64
CA LEU A 166 -23.61 -6.39 6.35
C LEU A 166 -22.40 -7.24 5.92
N ILE A 167 -21.16 -6.80 6.19
CA ILE A 167 -19.94 -7.60 5.93
C ILE A 167 -19.97 -8.91 6.75
N LEU A 168 -20.33 -8.83 8.03
CA LEU A 168 -20.46 -10.01 8.90
C LEU A 168 -21.56 -10.96 8.40
N PHE A 169 -22.66 -10.42 7.88
CA PHE A 169 -23.70 -11.24 7.28
C PHE A 169 -23.22 -11.93 5.99
N LEU A 170 -22.58 -11.18 5.08
CA LEU A 170 -21.99 -11.70 3.85
C LEU A 170 -20.90 -12.75 4.14
N ALA A 171 -20.18 -12.63 5.24
CA ALA A 171 -19.21 -13.63 5.69
C ALA A 171 -19.84 -15.02 5.92
N ARG A 172 -21.10 -15.06 6.35
CA ARG A 172 -21.84 -16.31 6.61
C ARG A 172 -22.34 -16.96 5.31
N THR A 173 -22.69 -16.16 4.32
CA THR A 173 -23.34 -16.64 3.08
C THR A 173 -22.36 -16.80 1.91
N LYS A 174 -21.43 -15.86 1.72
CA LYS A 174 -20.46 -15.84 0.62
C LYS A 174 -19.15 -15.20 1.06
N LEU A 175 -18.25 -16.03 1.56
CA LEU A 175 -16.90 -15.60 1.96
C LEU A 175 -16.10 -15.13 0.74
N SER A 176 -15.70 -13.86 0.75
CA SER A 176 -14.81 -13.26 -0.25
C SER A 176 -14.18 -11.98 0.31
N PRO A 177 -12.90 -11.70 0.05
CA PRO A 177 -12.25 -10.47 0.50
C PRO A 177 -12.76 -9.23 -0.27
N ILE A 178 -13.50 -9.40 -1.37
CA ILE A 178 -14.03 -8.28 -2.16
C ILE A 178 -14.94 -7.36 -1.35
N TRP A 179 -15.63 -7.91 -0.33
CA TRP A 179 -16.52 -7.16 0.56
C TRP A 179 -15.78 -6.24 1.53
N LEU A 180 -14.46 -6.34 1.63
CA LEU A 180 -13.67 -5.45 2.46
C LEU A 180 -13.22 -4.21 1.68
N ILE A 181 -13.20 -4.27 0.34
CA ILE A 181 -12.65 -3.20 -0.51
C ILE A 181 -13.44 -1.88 -0.34
N PRO A 182 -14.79 -1.84 -0.47
CA PRO A 182 -15.52 -0.59 -0.29
C PRO A 182 -15.41 -0.05 1.14
N PHE A 183 -15.38 -0.95 2.13
CA PHE A 183 -15.19 -0.57 3.53
C PHE A 183 -13.85 0.14 3.73
N TYR A 184 -12.76 -0.47 3.27
CA TYR A 184 -11.43 0.15 3.28
C TYR A 184 -11.40 1.48 2.52
N LEU A 185 -11.97 1.52 1.32
CA LEU A 185 -11.96 2.70 0.48
C LEU A 185 -12.65 3.90 1.16
N ILE A 186 -13.75 3.67 1.88
CA ILE A 186 -14.43 4.73 2.63
C ILE A 186 -13.51 5.36 3.68
N PHE A 187 -12.80 4.54 4.47
CA PHE A 187 -11.87 5.06 5.48
C PHE A 187 -10.64 5.73 4.86
N LEU A 188 -10.07 5.11 3.83
CA LEU A 188 -8.84 5.60 3.20
C LEU A 188 -9.06 6.79 2.27
N SER A 189 -10.29 7.04 1.81
CA SER A 189 -10.60 8.23 1.00
C SER A 189 -11.18 9.39 1.82
N LEU A 190 -11.31 9.24 3.14
CA LEU A 190 -11.98 10.21 4.01
C LEU A 190 -11.41 11.63 3.86
N LEU A 191 -10.08 11.79 3.92
CA LEU A 191 -9.46 13.11 3.82
C LEU A 191 -9.57 13.71 2.42
N ILE A 192 -9.49 12.88 1.38
CA ILE A 192 -9.61 13.32 -0.01
C ILE A 192 -11.00 13.88 -0.30
N ASN A 193 -12.04 13.25 0.27
CA ASN A 193 -13.42 13.71 0.09
C ASN A 193 -13.70 14.98 0.90
N ILE A 194 -13.13 15.11 2.11
CA ILE A 194 -13.40 16.27 2.98
C ILE A 194 -12.60 17.51 2.57
N TYR A 195 -11.36 17.32 2.09
CA TYR A 195 -10.45 18.40 1.72
C TYR A 195 -10.19 18.42 0.20
N PRO A 196 -11.14 18.90 -0.62
CA PRO A 196 -11.04 18.88 -2.09
C PRO A 196 -9.86 19.71 -2.64
N LEU A 197 -9.38 20.69 -1.87
CA LEU A 197 -8.20 21.49 -2.21
C LEU A 197 -6.89 20.74 -1.98
N GLY A 198 -6.90 19.69 -1.16
CA GLY A 198 -5.72 18.95 -0.70
C GLY A 198 -5.61 18.94 0.82
N TYR A 199 -5.11 17.84 1.38
CA TYR A 199 -4.85 17.70 2.81
C TYR A 199 -3.35 17.83 3.09
N GLY A 200 -2.98 18.85 3.87
CA GLY A 200 -1.58 19.16 4.17
C GLY A 200 -0.83 19.84 3.03
N PHE A 201 0.47 20.06 3.22
CA PHE A 201 1.33 20.74 2.25
C PHE A 201 2.01 19.78 1.27
N ASP A 202 2.33 18.57 1.72
CA ASP A 202 3.12 17.58 0.99
C ASP A 202 2.59 17.26 -0.43
N PRO A 203 1.27 17.06 -0.67
CA PRO A 203 0.77 16.75 -2.00
C PRO A 203 1.13 17.80 -3.05
N PHE A 204 1.20 19.08 -2.67
CA PHE A 204 1.54 20.15 -3.62
C PHE A 204 2.99 20.07 -4.09
N ILE A 205 3.94 19.73 -3.21
CA ILE A 205 5.36 19.57 -3.57
C ILE A 205 5.54 18.34 -4.46
N HIS A 206 4.89 17.23 -4.13
CA HIS A 206 4.96 16.00 -4.92
C HIS A 206 4.38 16.20 -6.31
N GLN A 207 3.19 16.78 -6.42
CA GLN A 207 2.55 17.07 -7.71
C GLN A 207 3.36 18.05 -8.57
N ALA A 208 4.03 19.04 -7.96
CA ALA A 208 4.91 19.94 -8.69
C ALA A 208 6.13 19.20 -9.28
N SER A 209 6.74 18.31 -8.49
CA SER A 209 7.86 17.48 -8.92
C SER A 209 7.45 16.51 -10.03
N GLU A 210 6.28 15.89 -9.92
CA GLU A 210 5.74 14.97 -10.91
C GLU A 210 5.39 15.66 -12.23
N LYS A 211 4.87 16.90 -12.18
CA LYS A 211 4.65 17.72 -13.37
C LYS A 211 5.96 18.12 -14.05
N LEU A 212 6.98 18.50 -13.28
CA LEU A 212 8.30 18.80 -13.80
C LEU A 212 8.92 17.56 -14.49
N LEU A 213 8.78 16.40 -13.86
CA LEU A 213 9.21 15.13 -14.43
C LEU A 213 8.47 14.81 -15.75
N ALA A 214 7.15 15.05 -15.79
CA ALA A 214 6.34 14.79 -16.98
C ALA A 214 6.78 15.62 -18.19
N THR A 215 7.20 16.87 -17.96
CA THR A 215 7.58 17.81 -19.03
C THR A 215 9.04 17.71 -19.43
N THR A 216 9.94 17.44 -18.49
CA THR A 216 11.39 17.48 -18.74
C THR A 216 12.06 16.10 -18.76
N GLY A 217 11.37 15.06 -18.30
CA GLY A 217 11.93 13.71 -18.15
C GLY A 217 12.96 13.58 -17.02
N THR A 218 13.22 14.65 -16.26
CA THR A 218 14.22 14.65 -15.17
C THR A 218 13.85 15.62 -14.05
N ILE A 219 14.55 15.54 -12.92
CA ILE A 219 14.47 16.50 -11.81
C ILE A 219 15.90 16.76 -11.35
N ASN A 220 16.29 18.03 -11.25
CA ASN A 220 17.63 18.44 -10.84
C ASN A 220 17.59 19.27 -9.54
N PRO A 221 18.46 18.99 -8.54
CA PRO A 221 19.35 17.82 -8.48
C PRO A 221 18.54 16.52 -8.36
N LYS A 222 19.10 15.41 -8.87
CA LYS A 222 18.41 14.10 -8.83
C LYS A 222 18.19 13.66 -7.38
N PRO A 223 16.95 13.49 -6.93
CA PRO A 223 16.69 13.11 -5.54
C PRO A 223 16.99 11.62 -5.33
N PHE A 224 17.53 11.27 -4.17
CA PHE A 224 17.76 9.88 -3.76
C PHE A 224 16.51 9.15 -3.26
N TYR A 225 15.39 9.86 -3.16
CA TYR A 225 14.14 9.42 -2.55
C TYR A 225 12.94 9.83 -3.43
N TYR A 226 11.76 9.25 -3.17
CA TYR A 226 10.46 9.55 -3.80
C TYR A 226 10.30 9.17 -5.27
N LEU A 227 11.39 8.80 -5.95
CA LEU A 227 11.38 8.42 -7.38
C LEU A 227 10.42 7.28 -7.68
N GLY A 228 10.32 6.31 -6.76
CA GLY A 228 9.41 5.19 -6.87
C GLY A 228 7.95 5.61 -6.97
N GLN A 229 7.54 6.72 -6.33
CA GLN A 229 6.21 7.30 -6.50
C GLN A 229 6.16 8.18 -7.75
N TYR A 230 7.10 9.12 -7.92
CA TYR A 230 7.00 10.13 -8.98
C TYR A 230 6.94 9.52 -10.38
N THR A 231 7.77 8.51 -10.63
CA THR A 231 7.79 7.79 -11.90
C THR A 231 6.56 6.91 -12.08
N LEU A 232 6.02 6.35 -10.99
CA LEU A 232 4.80 5.55 -10.99
C LEU A 232 3.55 6.42 -11.28
N VAL A 233 3.45 7.60 -10.68
CA VAL A 233 2.38 8.57 -10.97
C VAL A 233 2.41 8.98 -12.44
N ASN A 234 3.59 9.33 -12.95
CA ASN A 234 3.78 9.67 -14.36
C ASN A 234 3.40 8.53 -15.31
N PHE A 235 3.80 7.30 -14.97
CA PHE A 235 3.44 6.11 -15.74
C PHE A 235 1.92 5.94 -15.79
N TRP A 236 1.24 5.95 -14.64
CA TRP A 236 -0.21 5.76 -14.59
C TRP A 236 -0.99 6.89 -15.24
N ALA A 237 -0.52 8.14 -15.15
CA ALA A 237 -1.16 9.27 -15.81
C ALA A 237 -1.21 9.08 -17.33
N GLN A 238 -0.12 8.62 -17.92
CA GLN A 238 -0.05 8.33 -19.37
C GLN A 238 -0.86 7.09 -19.77
N ILE A 239 -0.78 6.00 -19.00
CA ILE A 239 -1.46 4.74 -19.34
C ILE A 239 -2.98 4.80 -19.15
N LEU A 240 -3.46 5.52 -18.13
CA LEU A 240 -4.89 5.67 -17.86
C LEU A 240 -5.49 6.91 -18.52
N ASN A 241 -4.67 7.74 -19.18
CA ASN A 241 -5.08 9.04 -19.73
C ASN A 241 -5.75 9.95 -18.68
N LEU A 242 -5.21 9.95 -17.45
CA LEU A 242 -5.70 10.72 -16.32
C LEU A 242 -4.69 11.81 -15.95
N SER A 243 -5.17 12.89 -15.34
CA SER A 243 -4.28 13.95 -14.87
C SER A 243 -3.33 13.44 -13.77
N ILE A 244 -2.11 13.99 -13.71
CA ILE A 244 -1.14 13.72 -12.63
C ILE A 244 -1.78 13.95 -11.27
N LYS A 245 -2.54 15.05 -11.11
CA LYS A 245 -3.26 15.36 -9.87
C LYS A 245 -4.21 14.22 -9.48
N THR A 246 -4.98 13.69 -10.43
CA THR A 246 -5.94 12.61 -10.17
C THR A 246 -5.24 11.34 -9.73
N ILE A 247 -4.16 10.95 -10.44
CA ILE A 247 -3.37 9.78 -10.08
C ILE A 247 -2.73 9.96 -8.72
N ASP A 248 -1.99 11.04 -8.50
CA ASP A 248 -1.35 11.33 -7.21
C ASP A 248 -2.40 11.29 -6.09
N THR A 249 -3.51 12.02 -6.20
CA THR A 249 -4.54 12.06 -5.14
C THR A 249 -5.04 10.66 -4.74
N TRP A 250 -5.28 9.77 -5.72
CA TRP A 250 -5.95 8.49 -5.47
C TRP A 250 -5.02 7.27 -5.39
N LEU A 251 -3.75 7.39 -5.80
CA LEU A 251 -2.85 6.24 -5.97
C LEU A 251 -2.77 5.37 -4.71
N VAL A 252 -2.31 5.93 -3.59
CA VAL A 252 -2.10 5.15 -2.35
C VAL A 252 -3.43 4.72 -1.73
N PRO A 253 -4.44 5.59 -1.53
CA PRO A 253 -5.72 5.18 -0.95
C PRO A 253 -6.38 4.04 -1.72
N LEU A 254 -6.39 4.10 -3.06
CA LEU A 254 -6.99 3.07 -3.89
C LEU A 254 -6.18 1.77 -3.86
N LEU A 255 -4.84 1.87 -3.99
CA LEU A 255 -3.97 0.70 -3.90
C LEU A 255 -4.10 0.02 -2.54
N ALA A 256 -4.04 0.77 -1.44
CA ALA A 256 -4.17 0.24 -0.09
C ALA A 256 -5.55 -0.39 0.16
N ALA A 257 -6.64 0.24 -0.32
CA ALA A 257 -7.98 -0.29 -0.18
C ALA A 257 -8.21 -1.61 -0.94
N LEU A 258 -7.51 -1.79 -2.07
CA LEU A 258 -7.52 -3.05 -2.82
C LEU A 258 -6.61 -4.09 -2.17
N ILE A 259 -5.39 -3.70 -1.81
CA ILE A 259 -4.31 -4.64 -1.51
C ILE A 259 -4.34 -5.13 -0.06
N ILE A 260 -4.52 -4.24 0.91
CA ILE A 260 -4.43 -4.58 2.34
C ILE A 260 -5.46 -5.65 2.74
N PRO A 261 -6.78 -5.48 2.48
CA PRO A 261 -7.74 -6.48 2.90
C PRO A 261 -7.51 -7.82 2.20
N ILE A 262 -7.13 -7.80 0.92
CA ILE A 262 -6.93 -9.03 0.13
C ILE A 262 -5.70 -9.80 0.60
N THR A 263 -4.56 -9.14 0.74
CA THR A 263 -3.31 -9.80 1.18
C THR A 263 -3.40 -10.30 2.61
N THR A 264 -4.05 -9.53 3.50
CA THR A 264 -4.29 -9.96 4.89
C THR A 264 -5.27 -11.11 4.94
N PHE A 265 -6.29 -11.12 4.07
CA PHE A 265 -7.21 -12.26 3.92
C PHE A 265 -6.49 -13.52 3.45
N SER A 266 -5.68 -13.44 2.37
CA SER A 266 -4.88 -14.57 1.87
C SER A 266 -3.97 -15.15 2.96
N PHE A 267 -3.36 -14.28 3.78
CA PHE A 267 -2.54 -14.69 4.93
C PHE A 267 -3.38 -15.34 6.03
N THR A 268 -4.51 -14.74 6.40
CA THR A 268 -5.39 -15.22 7.47
C THR A 268 -5.93 -16.62 7.17
N GLN A 269 -6.23 -16.91 5.89
CA GLN A 269 -6.61 -18.25 5.44
C GLN A 269 -5.56 -19.33 5.73
N LYS A 270 -4.29 -18.96 5.92
CA LYS A 270 -3.22 -19.88 6.28
C LYS A 270 -3.05 -20.07 7.79
N ILE A 271 -3.66 -19.21 8.60
CA ILE A 271 -3.60 -19.26 10.07
C ILE A 271 -4.83 -19.93 10.65
N THR A 272 -6.02 -19.68 10.09
CA THR A 272 -7.28 -20.16 10.65
C THR A 272 -8.28 -20.56 9.57
N ALA A 273 -9.12 -21.55 9.88
CA ALA A 273 -10.26 -21.95 9.04
C ALA A 273 -11.59 -21.33 9.52
N ALA A 274 -11.60 -20.60 10.65
CA ALA A 274 -12.81 -20.03 11.21
C ALA A 274 -13.35 -18.89 10.34
N LYS A 275 -14.47 -19.12 9.65
CA LYS A 275 -15.07 -18.18 8.69
C LYS A 275 -15.23 -16.74 9.20
N PRO A 276 -15.68 -16.48 10.45
CA PRO A 276 -15.77 -15.10 10.96
C PRO A 276 -14.40 -14.43 11.07
N LEU A 277 -13.39 -15.17 11.55
CA LEU A 277 -12.03 -14.65 11.70
C LEU A 277 -11.37 -14.36 10.35
N LEU A 278 -11.75 -15.09 9.29
CA LEU A 278 -11.25 -14.83 7.94
C LEU A 278 -11.59 -13.44 7.41
N LEU A 279 -12.68 -12.80 7.84
CA LEU A 279 -13.01 -11.41 7.46
C LEU A 279 -12.74 -10.38 8.55
N LEU A 280 -12.71 -10.78 9.82
CA LEU A 280 -12.39 -9.88 10.92
C LEU A 280 -10.90 -9.57 11.03
N LEU A 281 -10.02 -10.56 10.90
CA LEU A 281 -8.57 -10.32 11.00
C LEU A 281 -8.03 -9.43 9.88
N PRO A 282 -8.56 -9.48 8.64
CA PRO A 282 -8.25 -8.50 7.63
C PRO A 282 -8.71 -7.07 7.94
N LEU A 283 -9.52 -6.81 8.97
CA LEU A 283 -9.81 -5.46 9.44
C LEU A 283 -8.79 -4.98 10.49
N ALA A 284 -7.98 -5.87 11.06
CA ALA A 284 -6.98 -5.52 12.07
C ALA A 284 -6.00 -4.44 11.60
N PRO A 285 -5.53 -4.41 10.33
CA PRO A 285 -4.71 -3.30 9.84
C PRO A 285 -5.42 -1.94 9.94
N LEU A 286 -6.76 -1.90 9.93
CA LEU A 286 -7.48 -0.62 10.12
C LEU A 286 -7.29 -0.03 11.53
N LEU A 287 -6.90 -0.86 12.50
CA LEU A 287 -6.57 -0.40 13.84
C LEU A 287 -5.16 0.23 13.90
N PHE A 288 -4.34 0.12 12.85
CA PHE A 288 -2.96 0.59 12.88
C PHE A 288 -2.64 1.60 11.77
N THR A 289 -2.16 2.79 12.17
CA THR A 289 -1.48 3.79 11.31
C THR A 289 -2.06 3.97 9.91
N LEU A 290 -3.38 4.04 9.78
CA LEU A 290 -4.03 4.23 8.48
C LEU A 290 -3.92 5.64 7.93
N SER A 291 -3.59 6.63 8.77
CA SER A 291 -3.37 8.01 8.35
C SER A 291 -2.42 8.09 7.16
N ASP A 292 -1.42 7.22 7.13
CA ASP A 292 -0.40 7.18 6.08
C ASP A 292 -0.93 6.68 4.72
N PHE A 293 -2.13 6.10 4.68
CA PHE A 293 -2.80 5.63 3.45
C PHE A 293 -4.01 6.49 3.06
N THR A 294 -4.32 7.55 3.80
CA THR A 294 -5.51 8.39 3.55
C THR A 294 -5.34 9.41 2.43
N TYR A 295 -4.10 9.62 2.01
CA TYR A 295 -3.68 10.41 0.86
C TYR A 295 -2.33 9.87 0.37
N THR A 296 -1.94 10.23 -0.83
CA THR A 296 -0.69 9.73 -1.41
C THR A 296 0.51 10.49 -0.87
N THR A 297 1.43 9.74 -0.30
CA THR A 297 2.78 10.16 0.04
C THR A 297 3.75 9.05 -0.32
N PRO A 298 5.03 9.39 -0.61
CA PRO A 298 6.02 8.37 -0.89
C PRO A 298 6.21 7.43 0.31
N GLN A 299 6.08 7.95 1.53
CA GLN A 299 6.10 7.16 2.75
C GLN A 299 4.93 6.15 2.79
N GLY A 300 3.70 6.60 2.52
CA GLY A 300 2.51 5.73 2.48
C GLY A 300 2.65 4.60 1.45
N LEU A 301 3.11 4.91 0.24
CA LEU A 301 3.36 3.89 -0.78
C LEU A 301 4.46 2.89 -0.35
N ALA A 302 5.54 3.37 0.26
CA ALA A 302 6.60 2.50 0.78
C ALA A 302 6.11 1.61 1.93
N TYR A 303 5.29 2.14 2.84
CA TYR A 303 4.66 1.36 3.90
C TYR A 303 3.73 0.27 3.37
N LEU A 304 3.05 0.51 2.26
CA LEU A 304 2.26 -0.52 1.59
C LEU A 304 3.18 -1.67 1.12
N PHE A 305 4.30 -1.37 0.46
CA PHE A 305 5.28 -2.40 0.07
C PHE A 305 5.90 -3.12 1.28
N VAL A 306 6.17 -2.42 2.37
CA VAL A 306 6.67 -3.00 3.63
C VAL A 306 5.67 -3.98 4.21
N LEU A 307 4.42 -3.57 4.37
CA LEU A 307 3.36 -4.41 4.93
C LEU A 307 3.19 -5.70 4.13
N ILE A 308 3.12 -5.60 2.80
CA ILE A 308 2.96 -6.77 1.93
C ILE A 308 4.18 -7.69 2.03
N THR A 309 5.39 -7.14 2.11
CA THR A 309 6.62 -7.95 2.23
C THR A 309 6.64 -8.71 3.56
N ILE A 310 6.27 -8.06 4.66
CA ILE A 310 6.17 -8.71 5.98
C ILE A 310 5.13 -9.82 5.96
N LEU A 311 3.93 -9.55 5.43
CA LEU A 311 2.88 -10.56 5.29
C LEU A 311 3.33 -11.73 4.39
N ALA A 312 4.06 -11.45 3.32
CA ALA A 312 4.60 -12.49 2.43
C ALA A 312 5.68 -13.33 3.12
N ILE A 313 6.60 -12.72 3.89
CA ILE A 313 7.59 -13.46 4.70
C ILE A 313 6.87 -14.34 5.75
N ALA A 314 5.86 -13.80 6.43
CA ALA A 314 5.08 -14.52 7.43
C ALA A 314 4.33 -15.70 6.79
N THR A 315 3.68 -15.48 5.64
CA THR A 315 2.98 -16.54 4.89
C THR A 315 3.94 -17.64 4.45
N ARG A 316 5.17 -17.27 4.05
CA ARG A 316 6.20 -18.23 3.69
C ARG A 316 6.67 -19.08 4.86
N ARG A 317 6.73 -18.51 6.07
CA ARG A 317 7.01 -19.28 7.30
C ARG A 317 5.93 -20.32 7.61
N LEU A 318 4.71 -20.12 7.12
CA LEU A 318 3.60 -21.08 7.21
C LEU A 318 3.66 -22.16 6.11
N GLY A 319 4.77 -22.29 5.39
CA GLY A 319 5.00 -23.36 4.42
C GLY A 319 4.59 -23.03 2.98
N VAL A 320 4.15 -21.80 2.68
CA VAL A 320 3.81 -21.41 1.30
C VAL A 320 5.04 -20.95 0.54
N ASN A 321 5.23 -21.46 -0.68
CA ASN A 321 6.43 -21.19 -1.47
C ASN A 321 6.44 -19.81 -2.17
N ILE A 322 6.56 -18.71 -1.43
CA ILE A 322 6.65 -17.38 -2.05
C ILE A 322 8.07 -17.14 -2.62
N PRO A 323 8.23 -16.87 -3.93
CA PRO A 323 9.55 -16.69 -4.53
C PRO A 323 10.34 -15.54 -3.90
N SER A 324 11.59 -15.78 -3.47
CA SER A 324 12.44 -14.76 -2.81
C SER A 324 12.62 -13.51 -3.68
N ARG A 325 12.67 -13.66 -5.02
CA ARG A 325 12.75 -12.54 -5.98
C ARG A 325 11.62 -11.52 -5.84
N LEU A 326 10.43 -11.94 -5.42
CA LEU A 326 9.30 -11.02 -5.23
C LEU A 326 9.44 -10.22 -3.93
N LEU A 327 9.97 -10.84 -2.88
CA LEU A 327 10.27 -10.15 -1.62
C LEU A 327 11.33 -9.06 -1.86
N TRP A 328 12.37 -9.37 -2.63
CA TRP A 328 13.37 -8.39 -3.05
C TRP A 328 12.79 -7.29 -3.93
N LEU A 329 11.92 -7.62 -4.88
CA LEU A 329 11.23 -6.64 -5.71
C LEU A 329 10.45 -5.63 -4.86
N PHE A 330 9.65 -6.10 -3.90
CA PHE A 330 8.88 -5.23 -3.01
C PHE A 330 9.81 -4.40 -2.11
N GLY A 331 10.86 -5.01 -1.56
CA GLY A 331 11.86 -4.32 -0.75
C GLY A 331 12.58 -3.20 -1.50
N LEU A 332 13.02 -3.47 -2.73
CA LEU A 332 13.67 -2.47 -3.57
C LEU A 332 12.70 -1.38 -4.01
N ALA A 333 11.47 -1.72 -4.37
CA ALA A 333 10.44 -0.72 -4.65
C ALA A 333 10.20 0.21 -3.44
N ALA A 334 10.19 -0.34 -2.21
CA ALA A 334 10.12 0.46 -0.99
C ALA A 334 11.32 1.39 -0.81
N VAL A 335 12.55 0.93 -1.09
CA VAL A 335 13.78 1.74 -0.99
C VAL A 335 13.74 2.92 -1.97
N PHE A 336 13.43 2.67 -3.24
CA PHE A 336 13.36 3.72 -4.27
C PHE A 336 12.20 4.70 -4.06
N THR A 337 11.14 4.24 -3.40
CA THR A 337 10.02 5.11 -3.02
C THR A 337 10.36 5.94 -1.79
N HIS A 338 10.81 5.32 -0.70
CA HIS A 338 11.11 6.02 0.54
C HIS A 338 12.17 5.28 1.40
N PRO A 339 13.44 5.75 1.40
CA PRO A 339 14.53 5.05 2.10
C PRO A 339 14.31 4.81 3.60
N LEU A 340 13.62 5.71 4.32
CA LEU A 340 13.37 5.50 5.77
C LEU A 340 12.51 4.26 6.05
N ALA A 341 11.64 3.87 5.12
CA ALA A 341 10.82 2.67 5.23
C ALA A 341 11.52 1.48 4.55
N GLY A 342 12.10 1.71 3.37
CA GLY A 342 12.70 0.66 2.56
C GLY A 342 14.01 0.10 3.11
N LEU A 343 14.88 0.92 3.70
CA LEU A 343 16.17 0.45 4.22
C LEU A 343 15.99 -0.52 5.41
N PRO A 344 15.17 -0.23 6.44
CA PRO A 344 14.89 -1.22 7.49
C PRO A 344 14.38 -2.54 6.92
N LEU A 345 13.48 -2.50 5.93
CA LEU A 345 12.98 -3.69 5.26
C LEU A 345 14.08 -4.44 4.50
N LEU A 346 14.96 -3.71 3.81
CA LEU A 346 16.11 -4.28 3.11
C LEU A 346 17.03 -5.02 4.08
N GLY A 347 17.26 -4.44 5.27
CA GLY A 347 17.98 -5.11 6.35
C GLY A 347 17.32 -6.43 6.74
N ILE A 348 16.00 -6.43 6.98
CA ILE A 348 15.22 -7.64 7.29
C ILE A 348 15.37 -8.69 6.16
N LEU A 349 15.28 -8.29 4.90
CA LEU A 349 15.42 -9.17 3.75
C LEU A 349 16.81 -9.79 3.64
N ILE A 350 17.87 -9.00 3.85
CA ILE A 350 19.26 -9.51 3.87
C ILE A 350 19.41 -10.58 4.95
N ILE A 351 18.96 -10.29 6.18
CA ILE A 351 19.05 -11.23 7.31
C ILE A 351 18.27 -12.52 7.01
N TRP A 352 17.04 -12.36 6.52
CA TRP A 352 16.18 -13.47 6.18
C TRP A 352 16.79 -14.35 5.06
N TRP A 353 17.35 -13.73 4.02
CA TRP A 353 18.02 -14.40 2.91
C TRP A 353 19.28 -15.16 3.36
N LEU A 354 20.13 -14.55 4.18
CA LEU A 354 21.31 -15.22 4.73
C LEU A 354 20.94 -16.47 5.53
N LYS A 355 19.90 -16.38 6.35
CA LYS A 355 19.38 -17.53 7.12
C LYS A 355 18.82 -18.62 6.21
N GLU A 356 18.14 -18.25 5.12
CA GLU A 356 17.57 -19.20 4.16
C GLU A 356 18.66 -20.00 3.42
N TYR A 357 19.76 -19.36 3.03
CA TYR A 357 20.88 -19.98 2.33
C TYR A 357 21.88 -20.69 3.24
N GLY A 358 21.49 -21.00 4.47
CA GLY A 358 22.29 -21.80 5.39
C GLY A 358 23.52 -21.08 5.94
N PHE A 359 23.63 -19.74 5.78
CA PHE A 359 24.58 -18.97 6.57
C PHE A 359 24.10 -19.09 8.02
N ASN A 360 24.78 -19.94 8.79
CA ASN A 360 24.38 -20.29 10.13
C ASN A 360 25.56 -20.00 11.05
N LEU A 361 25.63 -18.77 11.55
CA LEU A 361 26.45 -18.49 12.72
C LEU A 361 26.03 -19.48 13.81
N LYS A 362 26.98 -20.31 14.28
CA LYS A 362 26.75 -21.30 15.35
C LYS A 362 26.07 -20.67 16.57
N ASN A 363 26.24 -19.37 16.76
CA ASN A 363 25.62 -18.58 17.80
C ASN A 363 24.32 -17.88 17.34
N LYS A 364 23.17 -18.46 17.71
CA LYS A 364 21.84 -17.85 17.47
C LYS A 364 21.68 -16.47 18.10
N LYS A 365 22.36 -16.20 19.23
CA LYS A 365 22.34 -14.88 19.90
C LYS A 365 23.02 -13.83 19.05
N LEU A 366 24.14 -14.16 18.41
CA LEU A 366 24.84 -13.27 17.48
C LEU A 366 23.97 -12.92 16.27
N TRP A 367 23.25 -13.89 15.72
CA TRP A 367 22.27 -13.65 14.65
C TRP A 367 21.21 -12.63 15.04
N ARG A 368 20.62 -12.77 16.24
CA ARG A 368 19.61 -11.83 16.73
C ARG A 368 20.19 -10.43 16.92
N VAL A 369 21.39 -10.33 17.50
CA VAL A 369 22.07 -9.04 17.69
C VAL A 369 22.35 -8.37 16.35
N LEU A 370 22.95 -9.07 15.39
CA LEU A 370 23.21 -8.52 14.06
C LEU A 370 21.91 -8.11 13.35
N ALA A 371 20.84 -8.89 13.52
CA ALA A 371 19.55 -8.59 12.90
C ALA A 371 18.92 -7.30 13.43
N ILE A 372 18.96 -7.13 14.75
CA ILE A 372 18.36 -5.99 15.44
C ILE A 372 19.24 -4.76 15.25
N SER A 373 20.54 -4.88 15.52
CA SER A 373 21.49 -3.78 15.36
C SER A 373 21.58 -3.34 13.90
N GLY A 374 21.59 -4.28 12.95
CA GLY A 374 21.63 -3.96 11.52
C GLY A 374 20.41 -3.17 11.06
N THR A 375 19.21 -3.59 11.45
CA THR A 375 17.97 -2.88 11.06
C THR A 375 17.77 -1.56 11.82
N ALA A 376 18.17 -1.49 13.10
CA ALA A 376 18.06 -0.27 13.89
C ALA A 376 19.08 0.82 13.46
N LEU A 377 20.28 0.42 13.05
CA LEU A 377 21.34 1.35 12.67
C LEU A 377 21.29 1.78 11.20
N ILE A 378 20.58 1.06 10.33
CA ILE A 378 20.64 1.32 8.87
C ILE A 378 20.19 2.75 8.51
N VAL A 379 19.18 3.28 9.20
CA VAL A 379 18.69 4.64 8.95
C VAL A 379 19.70 5.69 9.44
N PRO A 380 20.16 5.68 10.72
CA PRO A 380 21.23 6.58 11.15
C PRO A 380 22.49 6.51 10.29
N LEU A 381 22.91 5.30 9.89
CA LEU A 381 24.07 5.10 9.03
C LEU A 381 23.84 5.70 7.64
N SER A 382 22.64 5.57 7.06
CA SER A 382 22.32 6.20 5.77
C SER A 382 22.44 7.72 5.83
N PHE A 383 21.99 8.34 6.92
CA PHE A 383 22.17 9.78 7.14
C PHE A 383 23.65 10.15 7.27
N ALA A 384 24.45 9.37 8.02
CA ALA A 384 25.89 9.56 8.14
C ALA A 384 26.61 9.49 6.79
N VAL A 385 26.27 8.49 5.97
CA VAL A 385 26.80 8.35 4.60
C VAL A 385 26.40 9.55 3.73
N MET A 386 25.13 9.96 3.77
CA MET A 386 24.67 11.11 2.99
C MET A 386 25.34 12.42 3.40
N SER A 387 25.58 12.62 4.71
CA SER A 387 26.30 13.78 5.22
C SER A 387 27.76 13.80 4.74
N TRP A 388 28.39 12.64 4.58
CA TRP A 388 29.73 12.52 4.00
C TRP A 388 29.76 12.75 2.49
N LEU A 389 28.78 12.23 1.75
CA LEU A 389 28.69 12.36 0.29
C LEU A 389 28.27 13.76 -0.17
N ALA A 390 27.52 14.49 0.64
CA ALA A 390 27.07 15.85 0.37
C ALA A 390 27.45 16.80 1.52
N PRO A 391 28.74 17.18 1.66
CA PRO A 391 29.23 17.97 2.79
C PRO A 391 28.53 19.33 2.97
N SER A 392 27.93 19.86 1.91
CA SER A 392 27.19 21.13 1.90
C SER A 392 25.77 21.04 2.49
N ALA A 393 25.22 19.84 2.72
CA ALA A 393 23.81 19.62 3.05
C ALA A 393 23.52 19.34 4.55
N ALA A 394 24.36 19.85 5.45
CA ALA A 394 24.40 19.63 6.90
C ALA A 394 25.32 18.48 7.35
N SER A 395 26.36 18.84 8.09
CA SER A 395 27.22 17.89 8.80
C SER A 395 26.45 17.29 9.98
N ILE A 396 26.31 15.97 10.03
CA ILE A 396 25.78 15.31 11.22
C ILE A 396 26.77 15.52 12.37
N LYS A 397 26.37 16.32 13.34
CA LYS A 397 27.10 16.48 14.59
C LYS A 397 26.68 15.35 15.53
N ILE A 398 27.59 14.41 15.76
CA ILE A 398 27.40 13.41 16.80
C ILE A 398 27.55 14.12 18.15
N SER A 399 26.45 14.23 18.90
CA SER A 399 26.51 14.72 20.28
C SER A 399 27.08 13.62 21.19
N ALA A 400 28.19 13.91 21.86
CA ALA A 400 28.79 13.03 22.86
C ALA A 400 28.03 13.05 24.21
N ASP A 401 27.05 13.95 24.38
CA ASP A 401 26.29 14.10 25.62
C ASP A 401 25.22 13.00 25.77
N LEU A 402 25.68 11.81 26.17
CA LEU A 402 24.83 10.64 26.41
C LEU A 402 23.65 10.97 27.33
N TRP A 403 23.86 11.72 28.41
CA TRP A 403 22.82 12.07 29.37
C TRP A 403 21.74 12.98 28.79
N VAL A 404 22.12 13.96 27.96
CA VAL A 404 21.15 14.84 27.29
C VAL A 404 20.33 14.03 26.29
N ASN A 405 20.98 13.14 25.53
CA ASN A 405 20.31 12.29 24.55
C ASN A 405 19.36 11.27 25.22
N LEU A 406 19.77 10.65 26.33
CA LEU A 406 18.91 9.76 27.11
C LEU A 406 17.72 10.52 27.70
N ARG A 407 17.93 11.70 28.28
CA ARG A 407 16.84 12.53 28.81
C ARG A 407 15.86 12.93 27.70
N ARG A 408 16.36 13.31 26.52
CA ARG A 408 15.51 13.60 25.34
C ARG A 408 14.73 12.37 24.89
N LEU A 409 15.34 11.20 24.85
CA LEU A 409 14.67 9.94 24.52
C LEU A 409 13.53 9.64 25.50
N PHE A 410 13.81 9.69 26.81
CA PHE A 410 12.79 9.47 27.83
C PHE A 410 11.68 10.52 27.78
N ASN A 411 12.03 11.80 27.63
CA ASN A 411 11.04 12.86 27.47
C ASN A 411 10.16 12.60 26.25
N ASN A 412 10.73 12.22 25.11
CA ASN A 412 9.95 11.89 23.90
C ASN A 412 9.00 10.70 24.16
N ILE A 413 9.47 9.64 24.82
CA ILE A 413 8.60 8.51 25.22
C ILE A 413 7.46 9.00 26.10
N ILE A 414 7.76 9.83 27.11
CA ILE A 414 6.75 10.40 28.03
C ILE A 414 5.76 11.30 27.30
N TYR A 415 6.20 12.12 26.35
CA TYR A 415 5.34 12.96 25.52
C TYR A 415 4.36 12.15 24.65
N HIS A 416 4.74 10.93 24.26
CA HIS A 416 3.88 10.02 23.52
C HIS A 416 2.99 9.16 24.43
N LEU A 417 3.10 9.26 25.76
CA LEU A 417 2.20 8.58 26.68
C LEU A 417 0.78 9.15 26.59
N PRO A 418 -0.26 8.32 26.80
CA PRO A 418 -1.65 8.70 26.58
C PRO A 418 -2.20 9.74 27.58
N PHE A 419 -1.42 10.17 28.58
CA PHE A 419 -1.92 10.84 29.78
C PHE A 419 -2.02 12.39 29.70
N LEU A 420 -1.67 13.02 28.58
CA LEU A 420 -1.79 14.49 28.43
C LEU A 420 -3.04 14.88 27.62
N PRO A 421 -4.14 15.34 28.25
CA PRO A 421 -5.36 15.70 27.53
C PRO A 421 -5.17 17.01 26.74
N ARG A 422 -5.51 16.97 25.44
CA ARG A 422 -5.78 18.15 24.60
C ARG A 422 -6.96 17.87 23.65
N PHE A 423 -7.97 17.16 24.12
CA PHE A 423 -9.15 16.86 23.32
C PHE A 423 -10.39 17.39 24.05
N ILE A 424 -11.23 18.11 23.31
CA ILE A 424 -12.37 18.87 23.83
C ILE A 424 -13.68 18.07 23.62
N ASP A 425 -13.76 17.24 22.57
CA ASP A 425 -15.01 16.61 22.12
C ASP A 425 -14.92 15.08 21.92
N LEU A 426 -16.07 14.41 21.97
CA LEU A 426 -16.19 12.94 21.84
C LEU A 426 -15.63 12.39 20.51
N PRO A 427 -15.83 13.00 19.32
CA PRO A 427 -15.25 12.49 18.08
C PRO A 427 -13.72 12.54 18.05
N ASP A 428 -13.12 13.51 18.74
CA ASP A 428 -11.66 13.64 18.85
C ASP A 428 -11.06 12.61 19.81
N SER A 429 -11.88 11.91 20.60
CA SER A 429 -11.40 10.79 21.42
C SER A 429 -10.78 9.68 20.56
N ILE A 430 -11.09 9.59 19.25
CA ILE A 430 -10.43 8.67 18.34
C ILE A 430 -8.91 8.88 18.27
N TYR A 431 -8.43 10.12 18.47
CA TYR A 431 -7.01 10.43 18.50
C TYR A 431 -6.31 9.91 19.78
N LEU A 432 -7.07 9.54 20.81
CA LEU A 432 -6.50 8.81 21.96
C LEU A 432 -5.94 7.46 21.54
N TRP A 433 -6.47 6.83 20.49
CA TRP A 433 -5.96 5.57 19.96
C TRP A 433 -4.58 5.71 19.29
N GLY A 434 -4.28 6.89 18.74
CA GLY A 434 -2.99 7.17 18.09
C GLY A 434 -1.78 7.22 19.03
N ARG A 435 -1.97 7.33 20.35
CA ARG A 435 -0.89 7.36 21.34
C ARG A 435 -0.44 5.99 21.84
N PRO A 436 -1.31 5.09 22.32
CA PRO A 436 -0.92 3.76 22.74
C PRO A 436 -0.38 2.92 21.60
N ILE A 437 -0.64 3.26 20.33
CA ILE A 437 -0.12 2.51 19.19
C ILE A 437 1.41 2.36 19.21
N THR A 438 2.14 3.40 19.65
CA THR A 438 3.61 3.35 19.78
C THR A 438 4.02 2.35 20.85
N LEU A 439 3.32 2.35 22.00
CA LEU A 439 3.55 1.37 23.07
C LEU A 439 3.20 -0.04 22.60
N ILE A 440 2.11 -0.22 21.85
CA ILE A 440 1.73 -1.51 21.28
C ILE A 440 2.84 -2.01 20.35
N PHE A 441 3.40 -1.17 19.47
CA PHE A 441 4.52 -1.56 18.61
C PHE A 441 5.78 -1.92 19.41
N ILE A 442 6.09 -1.17 20.47
CA ILE A 442 7.21 -1.50 21.37
C ILE A 442 6.97 -2.86 22.03
N ILE A 443 5.78 -3.11 22.58
CA ILE A 443 5.41 -4.38 23.20
C ILE A 443 5.48 -5.53 22.18
N LEU A 444 4.92 -5.35 20.98
CA LEU A 444 4.97 -6.35 19.91
C LEU A 444 6.41 -6.62 19.46
N ALA A 445 7.28 -5.61 19.41
CA ALA A 445 8.69 -5.78 19.12
C ALA A 445 9.41 -6.58 20.23
N PHE A 446 9.12 -6.31 21.51
CA PHE A 446 9.66 -7.08 22.63
C PHE A 446 9.16 -8.53 22.63
N ILE A 447 7.87 -8.76 22.38
CA ILE A 447 7.29 -10.11 22.24
C ILE A 447 7.98 -10.83 21.08
N GLY A 448 8.12 -10.17 19.92
CA GLY A 448 8.82 -10.70 18.77
C GLY A 448 10.27 -11.07 19.07
N TYR A 449 10.97 -10.23 19.84
CA TYR A 449 12.33 -10.52 20.31
C TYR A 449 12.40 -11.73 21.23
N TRP A 450 11.44 -11.89 22.13
CA TRP A 450 11.39 -12.98 23.09
C TRP A 450 11.03 -14.33 22.44
N LEU A 451 10.14 -14.30 21.43
CA LEU A 451 9.71 -15.50 20.69
C LEU A 451 10.72 -15.96 19.63
N ALA A 452 11.49 -15.03 19.03
CA ALA A 452 12.56 -15.34 18.07
C ALA A 452 13.75 -16.00 18.75
#